data_AF-W2P5V1-F1
#
_entry.id   AF-W2P5V1-F1
#
_cell.length_a   1.000
_cell.length_b   1.000
_cell.length_c   1.000
_cell.angle_alpha   90.00
_cell.angle_beta   90.00
_cell.angle_gamma   90.00
#
_symmetry.space_group_name_H-M   'P 1'
#
loop_
_entity.id
_entity.type
_entity.pdbx_description
1 polymer ?
#
loop_
_entity_poly.entity_id
_entity_poly.type
_entity_poly.pdbx_seq_one_letter_code
_entity_poly.pdbx_strand_id
1 'polypeptide(L)'
;MGTFTKSFGGMGGYIAASEEIISFIRNSSAGAIYATSLSPVIAQQILTALNIVAGLDGTDIGRNKLDSLRENSNYFRQKLIDMGVITLGDFDSPVIPVMLYHMSKVGEYSRECLKRNLAVVTVGFPATPLLLSRVRFCISAAHTKEDMDEALKAIAEVSEICHVRYNSHTCG
;
A
#
# COMPACT_ATOMS: atom_id res chain seq x y z
N MET A 1 0.96 14.43 10.67
CA MET A 1 0.30 14.75 9.39
C MET A 1 -0.24 13.46 8.80
N GLY A 2 -1.41 13.47 8.19
CA GLY A 2 -1.99 12.33 7.49
C GLY A 2 -2.73 12.74 6.21
N THR A 3 -3.27 11.76 5.49
CA THR A 3 -4.02 11.99 4.25
C THR A 3 -5.35 11.25 4.26
N PHE A 4 -6.34 11.82 3.59
CA PHE A 4 -7.67 11.23 3.43
C PHE A 4 -7.81 10.40 2.15
N THR A 5 -6.83 10.42 1.25
CA THR A 5 -6.93 9.77 -0.09
C THR A 5 -6.65 8.27 -0.10
N LYS A 6 -6.25 7.69 1.03
CA LYS A 6 -5.90 6.26 1.13
C LYS A 6 -7.04 5.48 1.80
N SER A 7 -6.83 5.06 3.04
CA SER A 7 -7.77 4.22 3.79
C SER A 7 -9.17 4.82 3.94
N PHE A 8 -9.28 6.15 3.90
CA PHE A 8 -10.55 6.87 4.08
C PHE A 8 -11.30 7.11 2.77
N GLY A 9 -10.69 6.84 1.61
CA GLY A 9 -11.29 7.01 0.28
C GLY A 9 -11.75 8.43 -0.06
N GLY A 10 -11.33 9.44 0.71
CA GLY A 10 -11.73 10.83 0.55
C GLY A 10 -10.67 11.66 -0.18
N MET A 11 -10.64 12.97 0.08
CA MET A 11 -9.63 13.88 -0.47
C MET A 11 -9.06 14.82 0.57
N GLY A 12 -7.82 15.25 0.35
CA GLY A 12 -7.11 16.19 1.21
C GLY A 12 -6.15 15.54 2.22
N GLY A 13 -5.65 16.37 3.12
CA GLY A 13 -4.75 15.97 4.19
C GLY A 13 -5.01 16.76 5.46
N TYR A 14 -4.44 16.30 6.56
CA TYR A 14 -4.62 16.91 7.87
C TYR A 14 -3.31 16.95 8.65
N ILE A 15 -3.24 17.91 9.57
CA ILE A 15 -2.22 17.99 10.60
C ILE A 15 -2.96 17.97 11.93
N ALA A 16 -2.57 17.05 12.82
CA ALA A 16 -3.02 17.02 14.20
C ALA A 16 -1.80 17.35 15.07
N ALA A 17 -1.96 18.34 15.94
CA ALA A 17 -0.95 18.83 16.88
C ALA A 17 -1.67 19.59 18.01
N SER A 18 -0.92 20.18 18.95
CA SER A 18 -1.51 21.06 19.96
C SER A 18 -2.21 22.27 19.32
N GLU A 19 -3.18 22.84 20.04
CA GLU A 19 -3.95 24.00 19.57
C GLU A 19 -3.05 25.18 19.21
N GLU A 20 -1.99 25.43 20.00
CA GLU A 20 -1.00 26.47 19.74
C GLU A 20 -0.33 26.30 18.38
N ILE A 21 0.12 25.07 18.06
CA ILE A 21 0.77 24.74 16.78
C ILE A 21 -0.23 24.87 15.62
N ILE A 22 -1.45 24.34 15.77
CA ILE A 22 -2.46 24.40 14.72
C ILE A 22 -2.88 25.86 14.46
N SER A 23 -3.03 26.67 15.49
CA SER A 23 -3.35 28.09 15.37
C SER A 23 -2.24 28.86 14.67
N PHE A 24 -0.99 28.61 15.04
CA PHE A 24 0.16 29.17 14.35
C PHE A 24 0.16 28.80 12.85
N ILE A 25 0.00 27.51 12.51
CA ILE A 25 -0.02 27.04 11.11
C ILE A 25 -1.17 27.69 10.31
N ARG A 26 -2.37 27.79 10.90
CA ARG A 26 -3.53 28.43 10.26
C ARG A 26 -3.29 29.89 9.92
N ASN A 27 -2.56 30.62 10.78
CA ASN A 27 -2.30 32.05 10.62
C ASN A 27 -1.01 32.38 9.85
N SER A 28 -0.09 31.42 9.71
CA SER A 28 1.23 31.65 9.07
C SER A 28 1.39 30.96 7.71
N SER A 29 0.66 29.89 7.45
CA SER A 29 0.81 29.12 6.21
C SER A 29 -0.03 29.71 5.09
N ALA A 30 0.62 30.12 4.00
CA ALA A 30 -0.06 30.51 2.77
C ALA A 30 -1.02 29.41 2.27
N GLY A 31 -0.64 28.14 2.45
CA GLY A 31 -1.48 27.00 2.09
C GLY A 31 -2.70 26.80 2.98
N ALA A 32 -2.74 27.38 4.19
CA ALA A 32 -3.93 27.40 5.02
C ALA A 32 -4.79 28.65 4.75
N ILE A 33 -4.14 29.80 4.53
CA ILE A 33 -4.81 31.10 4.34
C ILE A 33 -5.52 31.18 2.98
N TYR A 34 -4.88 30.68 1.91
CA TYR A 34 -5.39 30.82 0.54
C TYR A 34 -6.02 29.54 -0.02
N ALA A 35 -6.07 28.44 0.75
CA ALA A 35 -6.71 27.22 0.30
C ALA A 35 -8.24 27.34 0.36
N THR A 36 -8.90 26.73 -0.64
CA THR A 36 -10.34 26.52 -0.60
C THR A 36 -10.69 25.43 0.39
N SER A 37 -11.84 25.59 1.04
CA SER A 37 -12.34 24.60 1.98
C SER A 37 -12.69 23.28 1.29
N LEU A 38 -12.55 22.18 2.03
CA LEU A 38 -12.94 20.85 1.59
C LEU A 38 -14.45 20.81 1.30
N SER A 39 -14.84 20.10 0.24
CA SER A 39 -16.26 19.86 -0.06
C SER A 39 -16.98 19.22 1.14
N PRO A 40 -18.16 19.74 1.56
CA PRO A 40 -18.91 19.16 2.67
C PRO A 40 -19.26 17.68 2.48
N VAL A 41 -19.51 17.25 1.25
CA VAL A 41 -19.80 15.84 0.92
C VAL A 41 -18.59 14.95 1.21
N ILE A 42 -17.39 15.41 0.84
CA ILE A 42 -16.15 14.69 1.10
C ILE A 42 -15.82 14.69 2.59
N ALA A 43 -16.06 15.81 3.28
CA ALA A 43 -15.89 15.89 4.73
C ALA A 43 -16.79 14.88 5.47
N GLN A 44 -18.06 14.77 5.06
CA GLN A 44 -18.99 13.80 5.63
C GLN A 44 -18.53 12.35 5.38
N GLN A 45 -18.08 12.03 4.17
CA GLN A 45 -17.54 10.70 3.86
C GLN A 45 -16.35 10.34 4.77
N ILE A 46 -15.40 11.27 4.93
CA ILE A 46 -14.22 11.09 5.78
C ILE A 46 -14.64 10.87 7.24
N LEU A 47 -15.57 11.69 7.74
CA LEU A 47 -16.08 11.57 9.10
C LEU A 47 -16.74 10.20 9.33
N THR A 48 -17.57 9.74 8.39
CA THR A 48 -18.19 8.42 8.45
C THR A 48 -17.12 7.31 8.46
N ALA A 49 -16.11 7.39 7.60
CA ALA A 49 -15.03 6.41 7.56
C ALA A 49 -14.24 6.37 8.88
N LEU A 50 -13.94 7.53 9.46
CA LEU A 50 -13.28 7.63 10.77
C LEU A 50 -14.14 7.01 11.88
N ASN A 51 -15.44 7.29 11.89
CA ASN A 51 -16.37 6.73 12.88
C ASN A 51 -16.43 5.20 12.78
N ILE A 52 -16.52 4.64 11.57
CA ILE A 52 -16.52 3.18 11.35
C ILE A 52 -15.21 2.57 11.85
N VAL A 53 -14.06 3.15 11.48
CA VAL A 53 -12.74 2.65 11.91
C VAL A 53 -12.59 2.72 13.43
N ALA A 54 -13.14 3.75 14.07
CA ALA A 54 -13.13 3.92 15.53
C ALA A 54 -14.22 3.11 16.27
N GLY A 55 -15.11 2.40 15.55
CA GLY A 55 -16.25 1.68 16.14
C GLY A 55 -17.33 2.58 16.74
N LEU A 56 -17.35 3.87 16.36
CA LEU A 56 -18.32 4.86 16.84
C LEU A 56 -19.66 4.79 16.09
N ASP A 57 -19.74 4.01 15.02
CA ASP A 57 -20.98 3.71 14.28
C ASP A 57 -21.82 2.61 14.93
N GLY A 58 -21.34 2.02 16.03
CA GLY A 58 -22.02 0.94 16.75
C GLY A 58 -21.88 -0.44 16.10
N THR A 59 -20.97 -0.60 15.13
CA THR A 59 -20.67 -1.88 14.48
C THR A 59 -19.23 -2.31 14.68
N ASP A 60 -18.94 -3.60 14.47
CA ASP A 60 -17.57 -4.14 14.50
C ASP A 60 -16.89 -4.13 13.13
N ILE A 61 -17.49 -3.50 12.11
CA ILE A 61 -17.00 -3.54 10.73
C ILE A 61 -15.58 -3.00 10.63
N GLY A 62 -15.29 -1.87 11.29
CA GLY A 62 -13.95 -1.26 11.27
C GLY A 62 -12.89 -2.18 11.87
N ARG A 63 -13.18 -2.75 13.04
CA ARG A 63 -12.29 -3.71 13.72
C ARG A 63 -12.04 -4.95 12.86
N ASN A 64 -13.10 -5.58 12.36
CA ASN A 64 -12.99 -6.78 11.53
C ASN A 64 -12.14 -6.51 10.28
N LYS A 65 -12.30 -5.35 9.62
CA LYS A 65 -11.48 -4.97 8.47
C LYS A 65 -10.00 -4.78 8.82
N LEU A 66 -9.69 -4.21 9.98
CA LEU A 66 -8.30 -4.05 10.43
C LEU A 66 -7.65 -5.41 10.74
N ASP A 67 -8.39 -6.31 11.40
CA ASP A 67 -7.92 -7.66 11.69
C ASP A 67 -7.69 -8.46 10.39
N SER A 68 -8.66 -8.45 9.46
CA SER A 68 -8.51 -9.07 8.14
C SER A 68 -7.35 -8.49 7.33
N LEU A 69 -7.16 -7.16 7.35
CA LEU A 69 -6.04 -6.53 6.66
C LEU A 69 -4.70 -7.04 7.19
N ARG A 70 -4.57 -7.12 8.52
CA ARG A 70 -3.35 -7.62 9.17
C ARG A 70 -3.07 -9.07 8.80
N GLU A 71 -4.09 -9.94 8.92
CA GLU A 71 -3.97 -11.35 8.60
C GLU A 71 -3.60 -11.58 7.13
N ASN A 72 -4.30 -10.90 6.20
CA ASN A 72 -4.02 -10.97 4.77
C ASN A 72 -2.61 -10.48 4.44
N SER A 73 -2.17 -9.37 5.06
CA SER A 73 -0.84 -8.81 4.81
C SER A 73 0.26 -9.76 5.29
N ASN A 74 0.09 -10.37 6.45
CA ASN A 74 1.05 -11.32 7.01
C ASN A 74 1.08 -12.62 6.20
N TYR A 75 -0.08 -13.13 5.80
CA TYR A 75 -0.20 -14.29 4.93
C TYR A 75 0.55 -14.08 3.62
N PHE A 76 0.23 -13.00 2.90
CA PHE A 76 0.83 -12.71 1.60
C PHE A 76 2.34 -12.45 1.73
N ARG A 77 2.76 -11.70 2.76
CA ARG A 77 4.17 -11.44 3.05
C ARG A 77 4.95 -12.74 3.29
N GLN A 78 4.42 -13.63 4.13
CA GLN A 78 5.09 -14.89 4.44
C GLN A 78 5.28 -15.72 3.17
N LYS A 79 4.25 -15.82 2.32
CA LYS A 79 4.33 -16.55 1.05
C LYS A 79 5.36 -15.97 0.08
N LEU A 80 5.51 -14.65 0.02
CA LEU A 80 6.57 -14.01 -0.77
C LEU A 80 7.97 -14.30 -0.22
N ILE A 81 8.13 -14.28 1.11
CA ILE A 81 9.40 -14.63 1.75
C ILE A 81 9.76 -16.09 1.44
N ASP A 82 8.80 -17.01 1.59
CA ASP A 82 8.96 -18.44 1.31
C ASP A 82 9.30 -18.70 -0.17
N MET A 83 8.82 -17.86 -1.09
CA MET A 83 9.12 -17.91 -2.53
C MET A 83 10.57 -17.50 -2.85
N GLY A 84 11.30 -16.90 -1.90
CA GLY A 84 12.70 -16.50 -2.07
C GLY A 84 12.90 -15.17 -2.81
N VAL A 85 11.85 -14.35 -2.93
CA VAL A 85 11.99 -12.96 -3.38
C VAL A 85 12.38 -12.05 -2.21
N ILE A 86 13.22 -11.04 -2.47
CA ILE A 86 13.63 -10.10 -1.42
C ILE A 86 12.47 -9.16 -1.10
N THR A 87 11.82 -9.43 0.03
CA THR A 87 10.65 -8.70 0.53
C THR A 87 11.08 -7.73 1.63
N LEU A 88 10.66 -6.47 1.54
CA LEU A 88 11.01 -5.41 2.51
C LEU A 88 9.85 -5.08 3.44
N GLY A 89 10.18 -4.43 4.57
CA GLY A 89 9.22 -3.93 5.55
C GLY A 89 8.79 -4.98 6.58
N ASP A 90 8.02 -4.52 7.56
CA ASP A 90 7.65 -5.32 8.72
C ASP A 90 6.33 -6.09 8.52
N PHE A 91 6.14 -7.13 9.33
CA PHE A 91 4.83 -7.75 9.50
C PHE A 91 3.80 -6.70 9.97
N ASP A 92 2.53 -6.93 9.68
CA ASP A 92 1.38 -6.04 9.86
C ASP A 92 1.31 -4.84 8.90
N SER A 93 2.36 -4.55 8.13
CA SER A 93 2.30 -3.51 7.09
C SER A 93 1.60 -4.01 5.82
N PRO A 94 0.53 -3.33 5.35
CA PRO A 94 -0.23 -3.73 4.16
C PRO A 94 0.46 -3.39 2.84
N VAL A 95 1.56 -2.63 2.89
CA VAL A 95 2.40 -2.35 1.73
C VAL A 95 3.60 -3.26 1.79
N ILE A 96 3.73 -4.13 0.79
CA ILE A 96 4.74 -5.19 0.73
C ILE A 96 5.61 -4.94 -0.52
N PRO A 97 6.76 -4.26 -0.38
CA PRO A 97 7.67 -4.05 -1.48
C PRO A 97 8.53 -5.29 -1.74
N VAL A 98 8.62 -5.71 -3.00
CA VAL A 98 9.54 -6.77 -3.45
C VAL A 98 10.57 -6.18 -4.40
N MET A 99 11.85 -6.45 -4.13
CA MET A 99 12.96 -5.85 -4.85
C MET A 99 13.14 -6.46 -6.24
N LEU A 100 13.25 -5.59 -7.24
CA LEU A 100 13.59 -5.94 -8.63
C LEU A 100 15.02 -5.51 -9.00
N TYR A 101 15.56 -4.51 -8.28
CA TYR A 101 16.86 -3.85 -8.48
C TYR A 101 17.03 -3.20 -9.84
N HIS A 102 17.19 -4.01 -10.89
CA HIS A 102 17.45 -3.55 -12.26
C HIS A 102 16.21 -2.91 -12.88
N MET A 103 16.38 -1.69 -13.40
CA MET A 103 15.31 -0.93 -14.08
C MET A 103 14.73 -1.64 -15.31
N SER A 104 15.52 -2.45 -16.02
CA SER A 104 15.03 -3.24 -17.16
C SER A 104 13.91 -4.20 -16.76
N LYS A 105 14.00 -4.78 -15.56
CA LYS A 105 13.01 -5.73 -15.02
C LYS A 105 11.70 -5.05 -14.63
N VAL A 106 11.70 -3.76 -14.30
CA VAL A 106 10.50 -3.02 -13.85
C VAL A 106 9.39 -3.06 -14.88
N GLY A 107 9.73 -2.79 -16.15
CA GLY A 107 8.76 -2.79 -17.25
C GLY A 107 8.37 -4.21 -17.67
N GLU A 108 9.32 -5.14 -17.67
CA GLU A 108 9.07 -6.54 -18.01
C GLU A 108 8.15 -7.22 -16.99
N TYR A 109 8.47 -7.09 -15.70
CA TYR A 109 7.69 -7.66 -14.60
C TYR A 109 6.24 -7.17 -14.63
N SER A 110 6.03 -5.86 -14.82
CA SER A 110 4.69 -5.28 -14.92
C SER A 110 3.89 -5.87 -16.10
N ARG A 111 4.50 -6.03 -17.28
CA ARG A 111 3.85 -6.62 -18.45
C ARG A 111 3.55 -8.11 -18.28
N GLU A 112 4.48 -8.87 -17.71
CA GLU A 112 4.29 -10.30 -17.49
C GLU A 112 3.23 -10.61 -16.42
N CYS A 113 3.11 -9.76 -15.38
CA CYS A 113 1.99 -9.81 -14.45
C CYS A 113 0.67 -9.47 -15.15
N LEU A 114 0.64 -8.41 -15.97
CA LEU A 114 -0.58 -8.00 -16.68
C LEU A 114 -1.09 -9.08 -17.65
N LYS A 115 -0.20 -9.79 -18.36
CA LYS A 115 -0.56 -10.94 -19.21
C LYS A 115 -1.25 -12.07 -18.45
N ARG A 116 -1.04 -12.15 -17.13
CA ARG A 116 -1.65 -13.11 -16.21
C ARG A 116 -2.81 -12.49 -15.42
N ASN A 117 -3.37 -11.39 -15.92
CA ASN A 117 -4.46 -10.64 -15.29
C ASN A 117 -4.14 -10.10 -13.89
N LEU A 118 -2.85 -9.94 -13.55
CA LEU A 118 -2.41 -9.37 -12.28
C LEU A 118 -1.91 -7.93 -12.47
N ALA A 119 -2.68 -6.97 -11.98
CA ALA A 119 -2.27 -5.56 -11.98
C ALA A 119 -1.30 -5.29 -10.82
N VAL A 120 -0.09 -4.83 -11.14
CA VAL A 120 0.95 -4.52 -10.15
C VAL A 120 1.51 -3.12 -10.34
N VAL A 121 1.88 -2.47 -9.24
CA VAL A 121 2.55 -1.17 -9.27
C VAL A 121 4.05 -1.38 -9.15
N THR A 122 4.76 -1.22 -10.26
CA THR A 122 6.22 -1.20 -10.26
C THR A 122 6.73 0.23 -10.09
N VAL A 123 7.80 0.37 -9.31
CA VAL A 123 8.38 1.66 -8.92
C VAL A 123 9.86 1.65 -9.25
N GLY A 124 10.27 2.61 -10.08
CA GLY A 124 11.66 2.84 -10.47
C GLY A 124 12.04 4.31 -10.32
N PHE A 125 13.21 4.67 -10.83
CA PHE A 125 13.67 6.06 -10.88
C PHE A 125 12.67 6.95 -11.64
N PRO A 126 12.35 8.17 -11.17
CA PRO A 126 12.96 8.91 -10.05
C PRO A 126 12.35 8.65 -8.66
N ALA A 127 11.29 7.84 -8.55
CA ALA A 127 10.62 7.58 -7.28
C ALA A 127 11.47 6.75 -6.30
N THR A 128 12.44 5.99 -6.82
CA THR A 128 13.47 5.27 -6.05
C THR A 128 14.83 5.45 -6.69
N PRO A 129 15.94 5.30 -5.94
CA PRO A 129 17.27 5.20 -6.55
C PRO A 129 17.33 4.12 -7.63
N LEU A 130 18.20 4.29 -8.63
CA LEU A 130 18.30 3.41 -9.81
C LEU A 130 18.47 1.92 -9.46
N LEU A 131 19.21 1.63 -8.39
CA LEU A 131 19.51 0.27 -7.94
C LEU A 131 18.45 -0.30 -6.98
N LEU A 132 17.45 0.48 -6.60
CA LEU A 132 16.43 0.08 -5.60
C LEU A 132 15.03 0.03 -6.19
N SER A 133 14.94 -0.30 -7.47
CA SER A 133 13.67 -0.53 -8.15
C SER A 133 12.94 -1.73 -7.55
N ARG A 134 11.61 -1.63 -7.45
CA ARG A 134 10.78 -2.61 -6.72
C ARG A 134 9.35 -2.61 -7.22
N VAL A 135 8.66 -3.72 -7.04
CA VAL A 135 7.19 -3.78 -7.12
C VAL A 135 6.61 -3.53 -5.73
N ARG A 136 5.48 -2.82 -5.64
CA ARG A 136 4.76 -2.59 -4.38
C ARG A 136 3.41 -3.27 -4.45
N PHE A 137 3.23 -4.32 -3.66
CA PHE A 137 1.92 -4.92 -3.44
C PHE A 137 1.21 -4.19 -2.31
N CYS A 138 -0.05 -3.82 -2.52
CA CYS A 138 -0.88 -3.16 -1.52
C CYS A 138 -2.05 -4.09 -1.21
N ILE A 139 -2.03 -4.70 -0.03
CA ILE A 139 -3.07 -5.63 0.41
C ILE A 139 -4.26 -4.83 0.95
N SER A 140 -5.46 -5.34 0.68
CA SER A 140 -6.72 -4.81 1.17
C SER A 140 -7.36 -5.82 2.12
N ALA A 141 -8.17 -5.33 3.06
CA ALA A 141 -9.05 -6.16 3.88
C ALA A 141 -10.07 -6.95 3.03
N ALA A 142 -10.35 -6.47 1.81
CA ALA A 142 -11.32 -7.09 0.91
C ALA A 142 -10.75 -8.24 0.07
N HIS A 143 -9.43 -8.44 0.04
CA HIS A 143 -8.86 -9.57 -0.70
C HIS A 143 -9.19 -10.89 0.00
N THR A 144 -9.67 -11.86 -0.77
CA THR A 144 -9.87 -13.23 -0.29
C THR A 144 -8.56 -14.02 -0.32
N LYS A 145 -8.52 -15.18 0.34
CA LYS A 145 -7.34 -16.06 0.27
C LYS A 145 -7.14 -16.59 -1.14
N GLU A 146 -8.23 -16.85 -1.84
CA GLU A 146 -8.26 -17.32 -3.22
C GLU A 146 -7.65 -16.28 -4.16
N ASP A 147 -8.02 -14.99 -4.04
CA ASP A 147 -7.43 -13.90 -4.82
C ASP A 147 -5.91 -13.82 -4.58
N MET A 148 -5.50 -13.94 -3.31
CA MET A 148 -4.09 -13.89 -2.93
C MET A 148 -3.31 -15.10 -3.46
N ASP A 149 -3.88 -16.29 -3.41
CA ASP A 149 -3.25 -17.52 -3.91
C ASP A 149 -3.11 -17.51 -5.44
N GLU A 150 -4.11 -16.99 -6.16
CA GLU A 150 -4.03 -16.78 -7.61
C GLU A 150 -2.93 -15.76 -7.95
N ALA A 151 -2.89 -14.63 -7.23
CA ALA A 151 -1.84 -13.63 -7.41
C ALA A 151 -0.45 -14.21 -7.10
N LEU A 152 -0.30 -15.01 -6.03
CA LEU A 152 0.97 -15.64 -5.65
C LEU A 152 1.45 -16.64 -6.69
N LYS A 153 0.55 -17.42 -7.32
CA LYS A 153 0.90 -18.31 -8.44
C LYS A 153 1.44 -17.52 -9.62
N ALA A 154 0.74 -16.47 -10.04
CA ALA A 154 1.20 -15.60 -11.13
C ALA A 154 2.54 -14.94 -10.79
N ILE A 155 2.70 -14.44 -9.57
CA ILE A 155 3.96 -13.86 -9.08
C ILE A 155 5.09 -14.88 -9.08
N ALA A 156 4.82 -16.13 -8.71
CA ALA A 156 5.83 -17.19 -8.73
C ALA A 156 6.38 -17.41 -10.15
N GLU A 157 5.50 -17.56 -11.14
CA GLU A 157 5.90 -17.73 -12.54
C GLU A 157 6.66 -16.51 -13.07
N VAL A 158 6.14 -15.31 -12.86
CA VAL A 158 6.79 -14.08 -13.33
C VAL A 158 8.14 -13.88 -12.63
N SER A 159 8.24 -14.25 -11.37
CA SER A 159 9.50 -14.16 -10.61
C SER A 159 10.60 -15.06 -11.17
N GLU A 160 10.23 -16.21 -11.73
CA GLU A 160 11.15 -17.10 -12.45
C GLU A 160 11.58 -16.50 -13.79
N ILE A 161 10.61 -16.05 -14.60
CA ILE A 161 10.87 -15.46 -15.93
C ILE A 161 11.79 -14.24 -15.82
N CYS A 162 11.53 -13.35 -14.86
CA CYS A 162 12.32 -12.13 -14.67
C CYS A 162 13.57 -12.34 -13.79
N HIS A 163 13.83 -13.57 -13.33
CA HIS A 163 14.94 -13.92 -12.46
C HIS A 163 15.07 -13.02 -11.21
N VAL A 164 13.98 -12.83 -10.46
CA VAL A 164 13.94 -11.93 -9.27
C VAL A 164 13.89 -12.68 -7.94
N ARG A 165 14.06 -14.01 -7.96
CA ARG A 165 14.30 -14.83 -6.77
C ARG A 165 15.78 -14.78 -6.40
N TYR A 166 16.18 -13.77 -5.67
CA TYR A 166 17.59 -13.56 -5.30
C TYR A 166 18.05 -14.41 -4.12
N ASN A 167 17.12 -14.96 -3.33
CA ASN A 167 17.42 -15.71 -2.11
C ASN A 167 17.30 -17.23 -2.29
N SER A 168 16.98 -17.71 -3.50
CA SER A 168 17.04 -19.14 -3.78
C SER A 168 18.49 -19.58 -3.85
N HIS A 169 18.88 -20.56 -3.02
CA HIS A 169 20.22 -21.15 -2.98
C HIS A 169 20.66 -21.87 -4.28
N THR A 170 19.98 -21.65 -5.40
CA THR A 170 20.36 -22.15 -6.72
C THR A 170 21.41 -21.23 -7.34
N CYS A 171 22.63 -21.31 -6.83
CA CYS A 171 23.80 -21.22 -7.69
C CYS A 171 23.89 -22.56 -8.44
N GLY A 172 23.32 -22.60 -9.64
CA GLY A 172 23.34 -23.74 -10.55
C GLY A 172 22.98 -23.30 -11.95
#